data_AF-A0A451C6I7-F1
#
_entry.id   AF-A0A451C6I7-F1
#
_cell.length_a   1.000
_cell.length_b   1.000
_cell.length_c   1.000
_cell.angle_alpha   90.00
_cell.angle_beta   90.00
_cell.angle_gamma   90.00
#
_symmetry.space_group_name_H-M   'P 1'
#
loop_
_entity.id
_entity.type
_entity.pdbx_description
1 polymer ?
#
loop_
_entity_poly.entity_id
_entity_poly.type
_entity_poly.pdbx_seq_one_letter_code
_entity_poly.pdbx_strand_id
1 'polypeptide(L)'
;MDCNINRNINGKLLSCLFSPRLFACALLLIAGVSPQISATEMVAYEVVDFTIPSALTDKPGDPVNGRKAAIQRKKGNCLACHRMPIPEEDDHGATGPDLIHIASRASIPALRLRIVDPKRINPETMMPAFYRVDGLHRVAKKFQGKPILTAQEVEDLLAYLATLK
;
A
#
# COMPACT_ATOMS: atom_id res chain seq x y z
N MET A 1 45.91 20.22 19.84
CA MET A 1 46.85 21.02 19.05
C MET A 1 46.11 22.24 18.55
N ASP A 2 46.42 23.39 19.16
CA ASP A 2 45.93 24.71 18.80
C ASP A 2 46.51 25.23 17.47
N CYS A 3 46.08 26.45 17.13
CA CYS A 3 46.44 27.35 16.01
C CYS A 3 45.46 27.26 14.84
N ASN A 4 44.47 28.15 14.66
CA ASN A 4 44.46 29.62 14.72
C ASN A 4 45.55 30.27 13.84
N ILE A 5 45.13 31.36 13.17
CA ILE A 5 45.88 32.42 12.46
C ILE A 5 45.94 32.24 10.94
N ASN A 6 45.76 33.26 10.10
CA ASN A 6 45.15 34.59 10.14
C ASN A 6 45.44 35.18 8.74
N ARG A 7 44.52 36.01 8.23
CA ARG A 7 44.66 37.14 7.29
C ARG A 7 45.88 37.22 6.35
N ASN A 8 45.59 37.52 5.08
CA ASN A 8 46.34 38.55 4.36
C ASN A 8 45.51 39.13 3.20
N ILE A 9 45.03 40.37 3.31
CA ILE A 9 45.55 41.66 2.78
C ILE A 9 45.06 42.04 1.37
N ASN A 10 44.19 43.04 1.36
CA ASN A 10 44.24 44.24 0.52
C ASN A 10 44.95 44.17 -0.84
N GLY A 11 44.15 44.10 -1.91
CA GLY A 11 44.49 44.61 -3.23
C GLY A 11 43.33 45.47 -3.74
N LYS A 12 43.26 46.73 -3.30
CA LYS A 12 42.38 47.72 -3.93
C LYS A 12 43.07 48.24 -5.18
N LEU A 13 42.41 48.15 -6.33
CA LEU A 13 42.65 49.06 -7.44
C LEU A 13 41.31 49.71 -7.84
N LEU A 14 41.28 51.02 -7.67
CA LEU A 14 40.24 51.93 -8.10
C LEU A 14 40.34 52.11 -9.63
N SER A 15 39.22 52.04 -10.35
CA SER A 15 39.02 52.86 -11.55
C SER A 15 37.54 52.96 -11.95
N CYS A 16 37.12 54.22 -12.14
CA CYS A 16 36.22 54.74 -13.17
C CYS A 16 34.82 54.11 -13.30
N LEU A 17 33.78 54.75 -12.75
CA LEU A 17 32.99 55.82 -13.38
C LEU A 17 31.97 55.31 -14.45
N PHE A 18 30.73 55.82 -14.31
CA PHE A 18 29.62 55.86 -15.28
C PHE A 18 28.62 54.69 -15.38
N SER A 19 27.50 54.90 -14.67
CA SER A 19 26.12 54.99 -15.20
C SER A 19 25.13 53.92 -14.70
N PRO A 20 23.94 54.31 -14.19
CA PRO A 20 22.95 53.40 -13.65
C PRO A 20 22.02 52.92 -14.76
N ARG A 21 21.93 51.61 -14.97
CA ARG A 21 20.77 51.01 -15.64
C ARG A 21 20.14 50.01 -14.70
N LEU A 22 19.04 50.43 -14.10
CA LEU A 22 18.10 49.57 -13.42
C LEU A 22 17.73 48.42 -14.37
N PHE A 23 18.07 47.21 -13.97
CA PHE A 23 17.41 46.00 -14.47
C PHE A 23 16.89 45.25 -13.24
N ALA A 24 15.71 45.67 -12.80
CA ALA A 24 14.91 44.92 -11.83
C ALA A 24 14.37 43.67 -12.56
N CYS A 25 15.11 42.55 -12.49
CA CYS A 25 14.57 41.24 -12.83
C CYS A 25 13.64 40.81 -11.70
N ALA A 26 12.35 41.10 -11.85
CA ALA A 26 11.30 40.54 -10.99
C ALA A 26 11.23 39.02 -11.24
N LEU A 27 11.90 38.26 -10.37
CA LEU A 27 11.83 36.80 -10.35
C LEU A 27 10.49 36.40 -9.73
N LEU A 28 9.45 36.23 -10.56
CA LEU A 28 8.19 35.61 -10.12
C LEU A 28 8.47 34.16 -9.74
N LEU A 29 8.57 33.89 -8.44
CA LEU A 29 8.55 32.55 -7.87
C LEU A 29 7.13 31.98 -8.03
N ILE A 30 6.92 31.22 -9.11
CA ILE A 30 5.73 30.39 -9.27
C ILE A 30 5.89 29.22 -8.30
N ALA A 31 5.25 29.31 -7.13
CA ALA A 31 5.18 28.21 -6.18
C ALA A 31 4.37 27.07 -6.82
N GLY A 32 5.07 26.05 -7.32
CA GLY A 32 4.45 24.83 -7.82
C GLY A 32 3.73 24.12 -6.67
N VAL A 33 2.40 24.08 -6.74
CA VAL A 33 1.59 23.22 -5.87
C VAL A 33 1.75 21.80 -6.38
N SER A 34 2.66 21.04 -5.75
CA SER A 34 2.75 19.60 -5.97
C SER A 34 1.49 18.93 -5.44
N PRO A 35 0.75 18.14 -6.24
CA PRO A 35 -0.35 17.35 -5.72
C PRO A 35 0.20 16.34 -4.72
N GLN A 36 -0.12 16.53 -3.44
CA GLN A 36 0.15 15.53 -2.43
C GLN A 36 -0.78 14.35 -2.68
N ILE A 37 -0.21 13.21 -3.07
CA ILE A 37 -0.92 11.93 -3.09
C ILE A 37 -1.25 11.61 -1.64
N SER A 38 -2.47 11.98 -1.23
CA SER A 38 -3.02 11.62 0.07
C SER A 38 -2.97 10.11 0.23
N ALA A 39 -2.66 9.63 1.44
CA ALA A 39 -2.83 8.23 1.76
C ALA A 39 -4.26 7.83 1.41
N THR A 40 -4.44 6.74 0.66
CA THR A 40 -5.76 6.16 0.43
C THR A 40 -6.40 5.94 1.78
N GLU A 41 -7.38 6.78 2.12
CA GLU A 41 -8.09 6.73 3.38
C GLU A 41 -8.75 5.36 3.47
N MET A 42 -8.47 4.63 4.56
CA MET A 42 -9.08 3.32 4.73
C MET A 42 -10.57 3.48 4.92
N VAL A 43 -11.35 2.64 4.24
CA VAL A 43 -12.80 2.63 4.40
C VAL A 43 -13.13 1.91 5.69
N ALA A 44 -13.94 2.55 6.54
CA ALA A 44 -14.46 1.91 7.74
C ALA A 44 -15.40 0.75 7.36
N TYR A 45 -15.34 -0.33 8.11
CA TYR A 45 -16.20 -1.50 7.91
C TYR A 45 -16.71 -2.01 9.25
N GLU A 46 -17.86 -2.67 9.20
CA GLU A 46 -18.46 -3.31 10.37
C GLU A 46 -18.31 -4.83 10.28
N VAL A 47 -18.02 -5.45 11.42
CA VAL A 47 -18.00 -6.92 11.54
C VAL A 47 -19.28 -7.37 12.21
N VAL A 48 -20.10 -8.14 11.48
CA VAL A 48 -21.37 -8.70 11.96
C VAL A 48 -21.29 -10.22 11.80
N ASP A 49 -21.51 -10.98 12.88
CA ASP A 49 -21.53 -12.44 12.89
C ASP A 49 -20.35 -13.10 12.15
N PHE A 50 -19.13 -12.65 12.41
CA PHE A 50 -17.90 -13.09 11.71
C PHE A 50 -17.92 -12.89 10.19
N THR A 51 -18.59 -11.83 9.73
CA THR A 51 -18.59 -11.40 8.35
C THR A 51 -18.38 -9.90 8.23
N ILE A 52 -18.05 -9.44 7.02
CA ILE A 52 -18.16 -8.03 6.63
C ILE A 52 -19.21 -7.97 5.51
N PRO A 53 -20.47 -7.64 5.81
CA PRO A 53 -21.56 -7.67 4.83
C PRO A 53 -21.36 -6.69 3.68
N SER A 54 -21.02 -5.44 4.02
CA SER A 54 -20.84 -4.36 3.05
C SER A 54 -19.53 -4.53 2.27
N ALA A 55 -19.57 -4.19 0.98
CA ALA A 55 -18.34 -4.07 0.18
C ALA A 55 -17.49 -2.90 0.69
N LEU A 56 -16.17 -2.98 0.48
CA LEU A 56 -15.24 -1.93 0.88
C LEU A 56 -15.16 -0.80 -0.16
N THR A 57 -15.75 -0.98 -1.34
CA THR A 57 -15.84 0.03 -2.40
C THR A 57 -17.19 -0.07 -3.14
N ASP A 58 -17.58 1.00 -3.81
CA ASP A 58 -18.77 1.02 -4.68
C ASP A 58 -18.52 0.38 -6.05
N LYS A 59 -17.25 0.11 -6.39
CA LYS A 59 -16.87 -0.47 -7.67
C LYS A 59 -16.83 -2.00 -7.56
N PRO A 60 -17.56 -2.74 -8.41
CA PRO A 60 -17.51 -4.19 -8.43
C PRO A 60 -16.08 -4.73 -8.59
N GLY A 61 -15.79 -5.84 -7.92
CA GLY A 61 -14.50 -6.52 -8.04
C GLY A 61 -14.27 -7.12 -9.43
N ASP A 62 -13.03 -7.06 -9.90
CA ASP A 62 -12.58 -7.69 -11.14
C ASP A 62 -11.79 -8.98 -10.83
N PRO A 63 -12.29 -10.17 -11.22
CA PRO A 63 -11.63 -11.45 -10.93
C PRO A 63 -10.26 -11.59 -11.61
N VAL A 64 -10.01 -10.91 -12.72
CA VAL A 64 -8.69 -10.92 -13.39
C VAL A 64 -7.67 -10.19 -12.52
N ASN A 65 -8.04 -9.03 -11.96
CA ASN A 65 -7.18 -8.30 -11.03
C ASN A 65 -7.06 -9.03 -9.69
N GLY A 66 -8.11 -9.68 -9.23
CA GLY A 66 -8.10 -10.51 -8.03
C GLY A 66 -7.09 -11.65 -8.10
N ARG A 67 -7.10 -12.37 -9.22
CA ARG A 67 -6.12 -13.43 -9.49
C ARG A 67 -4.69 -12.90 -9.49
N LYS A 68 -4.44 -11.75 -10.13
CA LYS A 68 -3.13 -11.09 -10.11
C LYS A 68 -2.71 -10.72 -8.69
N ALA A 69 -3.62 -10.15 -7.90
CA ALA A 69 -3.37 -9.79 -6.51
C ALA A 69 -3.04 -11.01 -5.63
N ALA A 70 -3.72 -12.15 -5.88
CA ALA A 70 -3.48 -13.41 -5.19
C ALA A 70 -2.06 -13.94 -5.43
N ILE A 71 -1.59 -13.91 -6.68
CA ILE A 71 -0.27 -14.43 -7.08
C ILE A 71 0.85 -13.46 -6.66
N GLN A 72 0.60 -12.15 -6.71
CA GLN A 72 1.67 -11.15 -6.62
C GLN A 72 2.36 -11.15 -5.24
N ARG A 73 3.65 -11.50 -5.25
CA ARG A 73 4.52 -11.65 -4.05
C ARG A 73 4.62 -10.44 -3.13
N LYS A 74 4.42 -9.23 -3.66
CA LYS A 74 4.47 -7.96 -2.89
C LYS A 74 3.08 -7.50 -2.42
N LYS A 75 2.03 -8.27 -2.73
CA LYS A 75 0.61 -7.98 -2.46
C LYS A 75 0.01 -9.15 -1.67
N GLY A 76 -0.89 -9.93 -2.26
CA GLY A 76 -1.57 -11.04 -1.58
C GLY A 76 -0.63 -12.21 -1.28
N ASN A 77 0.23 -12.58 -2.24
CA ASN A 77 1.15 -13.71 -2.11
C ASN A 77 0.50 -14.98 -1.54
N CYS A 78 -0.77 -15.23 -1.91
CA CYS A 78 -1.63 -16.25 -1.32
C CYS A 78 -1.07 -17.66 -1.57
N LEU A 79 -0.42 -17.84 -2.72
CA LEU A 79 0.20 -19.11 -3.12
C LEU A 79 1.33 -19.55 -2.20
N ALA A 80 1.95 -18.64 -1.44
CA ALA A 80 2.96 -19.02 -0.45
C ALA A 80 2.40 -19.89 0.69
N CYS A 81 1.07 -19.91 0.88
CA CYS A 81 0.42 -20.70 1.92
C CYS A 81 -0.69 -21.61 1.39
N HIS A 82 -1.35 -21.25 0.29
CA HIS A 82 -2.54 -21.93 -0.20
C HIS A 82 -2.33 -22.51 -1.58
N ARG A 83 -2.97 -23.66 -1.83
CA ARG A 83 -3.17 -24.17 -3.17
C ARG A 83 -4.36 -23.49 -3.85
N MET A 84 -4.20 -23.12 -5.12
CA MET A 84 -5.23 -22.51 -5.97
C MET A 84 -5.16 -23.10 -7.39
N PRO A 85 -6.20 -22.99 -8.23
CA PRO A 85 -6.20 -23.50 -9.60
C PRO A 85 -5.49 -22.52 -10.55
N ILE A 86 -4.18 -22.37 -10.37
CA ILE A 86 -3.28 -21.47 -11.11
C ILE A 86 -2.12 -22.33 -11.65
N PRO A 87 -2.34 -23.10 -12.73
CA PRO A 87 -1.40 -24.13 -13.17
C PRO A 87 -0.09 -23.59 -13.73
N GLU A 88 -0.02 -22.31 -14.09
CA GLU A 88 1.23 -21.67 -14.52
C GLU A 88 2.13 -21.22 -13.36
N GLU A 89 1.69 -21.33 -12.10
CA GLU A 89 2.50 -21.11 -10.90
C GLU A 89 2.74 -22.45 -10.20
N ASP A 90 3.96 -22.98 -10.29
CA ASP A 90 4.26 -24.36 -9.86
C ASP A 90 4.32 -24.53 -8.33
N ASP A 91 4.75 -23.48 -7.62
CA ASP A 91 5.08 -23.53 -6.19
C ASP A 91 3.93 -23.05 -5.29
N HIS A 92 2.98 -23.95 -5.02
CA HIS A 92 1.90 -23.70 -4.06
C HIS A 92 2.22 -24.27 -2.67
N GLY A 93 2.06 -23.44 -1.63
CA GLY A 93 2.17 -23.84 -0.24
C GLY A 93 0.98 -24.67 0.25
N ALA A 94 1.20 -25.38 1.36
CA ALA A 94 0.20 -26.22 2.02
C ALA A 94 -0.01 -25.84 3.51
N THR A 95 0.49 -24.67 3.93
CA THR A 95 0.35 -24.17 5.31
C THR A 95 -1.10 -23.79 5.62
N GLY A 96 -1.80 -23.22 4.63
CA GLY A 96 -3.22 -22.92 4.68
C GLY A 96 -4.05 -23.97 3.93
N PRO A 97 -5.37 -23.99 4.12
CA PRO A 97 -6.26 -24.91 3.42
C PRO A 97 -6.28 -24.66 1.90
N ASP A 98 -6.50 -25.71 1.12
CA ASP A 98 -6.73 -25.63 -0.33
C ASP A 98 -7.94 -24.74 -0.65
N LEU A 99 -7.80 -23.78 -1.59
CA LEU A 99 -8.84 -22.81 -1.96
C LEU A 99 -9.59 -23.14 -3.26
N ILE A 100 -9.29 -24.26 -3.95
CA ILE A 100 -9.88 -24.60 -5.27
C ILE A 100 -11.41 -24.56 -5.29
N HIS A 101 -12.07 -24.91 -4.18
CA HIS A 101 -13.54 -24.95 -4.05
C HIS A 101 -14.05 -24.01 -2.94
N ILE A 102 -13.36 -22.91 -2.69
CA ILE A 102 -13.67 -22.04 -1.55
C ILE A 102 -15.06 -21.39 -1.66
N ALA A 103 -15.53 -21.04 -2.87
CA ALA A 103 -16.83 -20.44 -3.08
C ALA A 103 -18.00 -21.40 -2.76
N SER A 104 -17.74 -22.70 -2.80
CA SER A 104 -18.74 -23.73 -2.47
C SER A 104 -18.98 -23.88 -0.96
N ARG A 105 -18.12 -23.29 -0.11
CA ARG A 105 -18.19 -23.46 1.36
C ARG A 105 -18.12 -22.16 2.17
N ALA A 106 -17.92 -21.02 1.53
CA ALA A 106 -17.84 -19.73 2.21
C ALA A 106 -18.55 -18.63 1.41
N SER A 107 -19.35 -17.82 2.11
CA SER A 107 -20.00 -16.64 1.51
C SER A 107 -19.00 -15.50 1.31
N ILE A 108 -19.29 -14.59 0.37
CA ILE A 108 -18.46 -13.41 0.11
C ILE A 108 -18.24 -12.55 1.36
N PRO A 109 -19.27 -12.23 2.18
CA PRO A 109 -19.06 -11.50 3.44
C PRO A 109 -18.09 -12.20 4.41
N ALA A 110 -18.15 -13.54 4.48
CA ALA A 110 -17.28 -14.31 5.35
C ALA A 110 -15.85 -14.40 4.78
N LEU A 111 -15.69 -14.44 3.46
CA LEU A 111 -14.38 -14.34 2.80
C LEU A 111 -13.77 -12.95 2.95
N ARG A 112 -14.59 -11.90 2.92
CA ARG A 112 -14.15 -10.52 3.12
C ARG A 112 -13.49 -10.36 4.47
N LEU A 113 -14.12 -10.84 5.55
CA LEU A 113 -13.49 -10.80 6.88
C LEU A 113 -12.16 -11.58 6.92
N ARG A 114 -12.10 -12.78 6.30
CA ARG A 114 -10.87 -13.58 6.25
C ARG A 114 -9.72 -12.86 5.56
N ILE A 115 -9.98 -12.05 4.55
CA ILE A 115 -8.93 -11.26 3.87
C ILE A 115 -8.60 -9.99 4.67
N VAL A 116 -9.62 -9.29 5.14
CA VAL A 116 -9.47 -7.99 5.84
C VAL A 116 -8.72 -8.15 7.16
N ASP A 117 -9.24 -9.01 8.04
CA ASP A 117 -8.63 -9.30 9.34
C ASP A 117 -9.00 -10.72 9.82
N PRO A 118 -8.27 -11.76 9.37
CA PRO A 118 -8.54 -13.14 9.76
C PRO A 118 -8.33 -13.38 11.27
N LYS A 119 -7.62 -12.49 11.98
CA LYS A 119 -7.40 -12.60 13.42
C LYS A 119 -8.66 -12.32 14.24
N ARG A 120 -9.67 -11.67 13.65
CA ARG A 120 -11.02 -11.56 14.24
C ARG A 120 -11.75 -12.90 14.30
N ILE A 121 -11.36 -13.86 13.47
CA ILE A 121 -11.94 -15.22 13.41
C ILE A 121 -11.08 -16.17 14.25
N ASN A 122 -9.77 -16.15 14.05
CA ASN A 122 -8.80 -16.94 14.80
C ASN A 122 -7.58 -16.08 15.15
N PRO A 123 -7.43 -15.59 16.38
CA PRO A 123 -6.30 -14.73 16.79
C PRO A 123 -4.92 -15.34 16.53
N GLU A 124 -4.83 -16.68 16.63
CA GLU A 124 -3.62 -17.47 16.48
C GLU A 124 -3.28 -17.81 15.01
N THR A 125 -4.11 -17.38 14.05
CA THR A 125 -3.85 -17.63 12.63
C THR A 125 -2.55 -16.95 12.18
N MET A 126 -1.77 -17.69 11.37
CA MET A 126 -0.62 -17.15 10.65
C MET A 126 -1.03 -16.33 9.42
N MET A 127 -2.28 -16.44 8.95
CA MET A 127 -2.76 -15.67 7.81
C MET A 127 -2.67 -14.16 8.10
N PRO A 128 -1.99 -13.36 7.26
CA PRO A 128 -1.88 -11.92 7.47
C PRO A 128 -3.23 -11.21 7.36
N ALA A 129 -3.40 -10.12 8.12
CA ALA A 129 -4.48 -9.15 7.89
C ALA A 129 -4.08 -8.23 6.73
N PHE A 130 -4.75 -8.35 5.59
CA PHE A 130 -4.36 -7.64 4.38
C PHE A 130 -4.90 -6.20 4.32
N TYR A 131 -5.93 -5.89 5.11
CA TYR A 131 -6.60 -4.58 5.16
C TYR A 131 -6.68 -4.02 6.59
N ARG A 132 -5.53 -4.01 7.29
CA ARG A 132 -5.38 -3.48 8.66
C ARG A 132 -4.08 -2.69 8.81
N VAL A 133 -4.11 -1.63 9.64
CA VAL A 133 -2.95 -0.74 9.85
C VAL A 133 -2.58 -0.54 11.33
N ASP A 134 -3.46 -0.90 12.26
CA ASP A 134 -3.25 -0.82 13.70
C ASP A 134 -2.86 -2.18 14.31
N GLY A 135 -2.44 -2.14 15.59
CA GLY A 135 -2.06 -3.35 16.33
C GLY A 135 -0.85 -4.09 15.75
N LEU A 136 0.02 -3.38 15.02
CA LEU A 136 1.19 -3.94 14.35
C LEU A 136 2.49 -3.54 15.05
N HIS A 137 3.47 -4.44 15.03
CA HIS A 137 4.78 -4.22 15.66
C HIS A 137 5.88 -4.08 14.61
N ARG A 138 6.73 -3.04 14.76
CA ARG A 138 7.95 -2.85 13.94
C ARG A 138 7.66 -2.85 12.42
N VAL A 139 6.58 -2.18 12.02
CA VAL A 139 6.13 -2.12 10.61
C VAL A 139 7.19 -1.43 9.74
N ALA A 140 7.52 -2.07 8.61
CA ALA A 140 8.42 -1.50 7.62
C ALA A 140 7.90 -0.14 7.13
N LYS A 141 8.80 0.83 6.93
CA LYS A 141 8.46 2.23 6.58
C LYS A 141 7.44 2.35 5.44
N LYS A 142 7.51 1.49 4.42
CA LYS A 142 6.60 1.49 3.27
C LYS A 142 5.12 1.14 3.60
N PHE A 143 4.86 0.49 4.73
CA PHE A 143 3.53 0.03 5.16
C PHE A 143 3.02 0.76 6.41
N GLN A 144 3.74 1.76 6.92
CA GLN A 144 3.28 2.53 8.07
C GLN A 144 2.00 3.30 7.69
N GLY A 145 0.92 3.05 8.44
CA GLY A 145 -0.40 3.64 8.19
C GLY A 145 -1.06 3.22 6.88
N LYS A 146 -0.60 2.12 6.25
CA LYS A 146 -1.12 1.66 4.96
C LYS A 146 -1.36 0.14 4.96
N PRO A 147 -2.52 -0.33 4.48
CA PRO A 147 -2.76 -1.76 4.35
C PRO A 147 -1.91 -2.37 3.23
N ILE A 148 -1.83 -3.71 3.19
CA ILE A 148 -1.10 -4.46 2.15
C ILE A 148 -1.86 -4.37 0.82
N LEU A 149 -3.18 -4.59 0.89
CA LEU A 149 -4.12 -4.45 -0.22
C LEU A 149 -4.93 -3.16 -0.05
N THR A 150 -5.33 -2.55 -1.15
CA THR A 150 -6.35 -1.49 -1.17
C THR A 150 -7.75 -2.10 -1.02
N ALA A 151 -8.76 -1.27 -0.74
CA ALA A 151 -10.15 -1.73 -0.68
C ALA A 151 -10.58 -2.40 -1.98
N GLN A 152 -10.20 -1.82 -3.13
CA GLN A 152 -10.52 -2.39 -4.44
C GLN A 152 -9.80 -3.72 -4.67
N GLU A 153 -8.52 -3.84 -4.28
CA GLU A 153 -7.79 -5.10 -4.44
C GLU A 153 -8.40 -6.23 -3.58
N VAL A 154 -9.00 -5.90 -2.43
CA VAL A 154 -9.78 -6.87 -1.63
C VAL A 154 -11.03 -7.33 -2.39
N GLU A 155 -11.81 -6.41 -2.94
CA GLU A 155 -13.01 -6.77 -3.70
C GLU A 155 -12.69 -7.52 -5.00
N ASP A 156 -11.61 -7.15 -5.68
CA ASP A 156 -11.10 -7.88 -6.85
C ASP A 156 -10.72 -9.32 -6.45
N LEU A 157 -10.00 -9.49 -5.33
CA LEU A 157 -9.63 -10.82 -4.82
C LEU A 157 -10.87 -11.65 -4.47
N LEU A 158 -11.88 -11.05 -3.84
CA LEU A 158 -13.15 -11.71 -3.56
C LEU A 158 -13.88 -12.15 -4.83
N ALA A 159 -13.88 -11.31 -5.87
CA ALA A 159 -14.46 -11.65 -7.16
C ALA A 159 -13.77 -12.86 -7.79
N TYR A 160 -12.44 -12.98 -7.66
CA TYR A 160 -11.71 -14.17 -8.10
C TYR A 160 -12.06 -15.40 -7.26
N LEU A 161 -12.04 -15.30 -5.92
CA LEU A 161 -12.38 -16.42 -5.04
C LEU A 161 -13.81 -16.91 -5.28
N ALA A 162 -14.74 -16.03 -5.66
CA ALA A 162 -16.12 -16.37 -6.01
C ALA A 162 -16.24 -17.32 -7.22
N THR A 163 -15.23 -17.36 -8.10
CA THR A 163 -15.21 -18.24 -9.28
C THR A 163 -14.73 -19.66 -8.95
N LEU A 164 -14.19 -19.88 -7.75
CA LEU A 164 -13.56 -21.14 -7.33
C LEU A 164 -14.59 -22.07 -6.66
N LYS A 165 -15.40 -22.75 -7.49
CA LYS A 165 -16.49 -23.63 -7.04
C LYS A 165 -16.09 -25.09 -7.02
#